data_AF-G3W7G2-F1
#
_entry.id   AF-G3W7G2-F1
#
_cell.length_a   1.000
_cell.length_b   1.000
_cell.length_c   1.000
_cell.angle_alpha   90.00
_cell.angle_beta   90.00
_cell.angle_gamma   90.00
#
_symmetry.space_group_name_H-M   'P 1'
#
loop_
_entity.id
_entity.type
_entity.pdbx_description
1 polymer ?
#
loop_
_entity_poly.entity_id
_entity_poly.type
_entity_poly.pdbx_seq_one_letter_code
_entity_poly.pdbx_strand_id
1 'polypeptide(L)' 'MLVLDSDRRVSATEALAHPYFAQYHDPEDEPEAEPYDESIENKERTIEEWKELTYEEVISFKAPELPMDGLEIEP' A
#
# COMPACT_ATOMS: atom_id res chain seq x y z
N MET A 1 -16.07 -6.77 6.44
CA MET A 1 -17.39 -7.40 6.19
C MET A 1 -18.49 -6.62 6.91
N LEU A 2 -19.76 -6.81 6.54
CA LEU A 2 -20.92 -5.98 6.95
C LEU A 2 -21.31 -6.16 8.44
N VAL A 3 -20.45 -5.67 9.33
CA VAL A 3 -20.69 -5.57 10.78
C VAL A 3 -20.79 -4.08 11.14
N LEU A 4 -21.84 -3.71 11.88
CA LEU A 4 -22.12 -2.32 12.25
C LEU A 4 -20.98 -1.73 13.11
N ASP A 5 -20.56 -2.49 14.11
CA ASP A 5 -19.44 -2.17 15.00
C ASP A 5 -18.10 -2.30 14.26
N SER A 6 -17.30 -1.23 14.21
CA SER A 6 -16.00 -1.19 13.53
C SER A 6 -14.99 -2.14 14.13
N ASP A 7 -14.97 -2.22 15.45
CA ASP A 7 -13.95 -2.95 16.20
C ASP A 7 -14.16 -4.46 16.09
N ARG A 8 -15.33 -4.85 15.55
CA ARG A 8 -15.73 -6.23 15.29
C ARG A 8 -15.67 -6.59 13.80
N ARG A 9 -15.21 -5.69 12.94
CA ARG A 9 -15.01 -6.01 11.52
C ARG A 9 -13.73 -6.82 11.35
N VAL A 10 -13.84 -7.84 10.51
CA VAL A 10 -12.68 -8.62 10.04
C VAL A 10 -11.63 -7.70 9.40
N SER A 11 -10.35 -7.92 9.72
CA SER A 11 -9.20 -7.22 9.13
C SER A 11 -8.87 -7.75 7.72
N ALA A 12 -7.98 -7.07 7.00
CA ALA A 12 -7.53 -7.55 5.69
C ALA A 12 -6.83 -8.92 5.78
N THR A 13 -5.89 -9.05 6.72
CA THR A 13 -5.16 -10.30 6.98
C THR A 13 -6.09 -11.45 7.36
N GLU A 14 -7.06 -11.21 8.25
CA GLU A 14 -8.05 -12.22 8.64
C GLU A 14 -8.99 -12.60 7.47
N ALA A 15 -9.27 -11.65 6.58
CA ALA A 15 -10.09 -11.90 5.41
C ALA A 15 -9.35 -12.75 4.36
N LEU A 16 -8.04 -12.56 4.17
CA LEU A 16 -7.22 -13.37 3.26
C LEU A 16 -7.16 -14.84 3.70
N ALA A 17 -7.07 -15.09 5.02
CA ALA A 17 -7.12 -16.43 5.58
C ALA A 17 -8.53 -17.09 5.57
N HIS A 18 -9.57 -16.41 5.07
CA HIS A 18 -10.92 -16.96 5.05
C HIS A 18 -11.05 -18.12 4.06
N PRO A 19 -11.79 -19.22 4.35
CA PRO A 19 -11.89 -20.39 3.49
C PRO A 19 -12.33 -20.13 2.04
N TYR A 20 -13.00 -19.00 1.81
CA TYR A 20 -13.37 -18.54 0.47
C TYR A 20 -12.16 -18.30 -0.45
N PHE A 21 -11.02 -17.87 0.11
CA PHE A 21 -9.79 -17.60 -0.63
C PHE A 21 -8.77 -18.73 -0.53
N ALA A 22 -9.12 -19.90 0.03
CA ALA A 22 -8.17 -20.99 0.28
C ALA A 22 -7.41 -21.48 -0.97
N GLN A 23 -7.96 -21.26 -2.17
CA GLN A 23 -7.30 -21.59 -3.44
C GLN A 23 -6.25 -20.57 -3.90
N TYR A 24 -6.24 -19.37 -3.32
CA TYR A 24 -5.37 -18.25 -3.70
C TYR A 24 -4.50 -17.74 -2.55
N HIS A 25 -4.87 -18.02 -1.30
CA HIS A 25 -4.16 -17.55 -0.12
C HIS A 25 -2.76 -18.16 -0.05
N ASP A 26 -1.75 -17.30 -0.05
CA ASP A 26 -0.34 -17.65 0.11
C ASP A 26 0.34 -16.65 1.06
N PRO A 27 0.58 -17.02 2.32
CA PRO A 27 1.22 -16.13 3.30
C PRO A 27 2.61 -15.60 2.87
N GLU A 28 3.32 -16.32 2.00
CA GLU A 28 4.66 -15.93 1.56
C GLU A 28 4.62 -14.91 0.40
N ASP A 29 3.48 -14.77 -0.29
CA ASP A 29 3.24 -13.80 -1.38
C ASP A 29 2.25 -12.69 -0.96
N GLU A 30 2.07 -12.50 0.35
CA GLU A 30 1.23 -11.46 0.96
C GLU A 30 2.08 -10.50 1.82
N PRO A 31 2.99 -9.69 1.21
CA PRO A 31 3.93 -8.86 1.96
C PRO A 31 3.26 -7.67 2.65
N GLU A 32 3.81 -7.28 3.80
CA GLU A 32 3.51 -6.01 4.45
C GLU A 32 4.38 -4.88 3.87
N ALA A 33 3.86 -3.65 3.89
CA ALA A 33 4.60 -2.49 3.44
C ALA A 33 5.61 -2.03 4.51
N GLU A 34 6.69 -1.39 4.06
CA GLU A 34 7.62 -0.69 4.95
C GLU A 34 6.91 0.45 5.70
N PRO A 35 7.37 0.80 6.92
CA PRO A 35 6.79 1.90 7.69
C PRO A 35 6.77 3.21 6.90
N TYR A 36 5.60 3.85 6.85
CA TYR A 36 5.41 5.16 6.22
C TYR A 36 5.67 6.30 7.22
N ASP A 37 6.47 7.29 6.84
CA ASP A 37 6.69 8.50 7.64
C ASP A 37 5.56 9.52 7.43
N GLU A 38 4.55 9.48 8.29
CA GLU A 38 3.43 10.42 8.32
C GLU A 38 3.71 11.69 9.14
N SER A 39 4.95 11.91 9.63
CA SER A 39 5.28 13.05 10.50
C SER A 39 5.09 14.42 9.82
N ILE A 40 4.96 14.44 8.50
CA ILE A 40 4.71 15.64 7.70
C ILE A 40 3.23 16.05 7.74
N GLU A 41 2.30 15.12 7.92
CA GLU A 41 0.85 15.38 7.82
C GLU A 41 0.32 16.27 8.93
N ASN A 42 0.88 16.15 10.13
CA ASN A 42 0.45 16.91 11.31
C ASN A 42 1.15 18.28 11.46
N LYS A 43 1.93 18.72 10.46
CA LYS A 43 2.66 20.00 10.52
C LYS A 43 1.92 21.09 9.74
N GLU A 44 1.62 22.19 10.42
CA GLU A 44 1.20 23.42 9.75
C GLU A 44 2.39 24.01 8.97
N ARG A 45 2.21 24.21 7.66
CA ARG A 45 3.22 24.70 6.73
C ARG A 45 2.61 25.69 5.75
N THR A 46 3.42 26.58 5.21
CA THR A 46 2.98 27.51 4.18
C THR A 46 2.85 26.83 2.82
N ILE A 47 2.19 27.48 1.87
CA ILE A 47 2.06 26.98 0.50
C ILE A 47 3.43 26.83 -0.16
N GLU A 48 4.34 27.77 0.11
CA GLU A 48 5.70 27.76 -0.42
C GLU A 48 6.50 26.55 0.07
N GLU A 49 6.40 26.22 1.36
CA GLU A 49 7.07 25.05 1.93
C GLU A 49 6.52 23.73 1.37
N TRP A 50 5.20 23.62 1.21
CA TRP A 50 4.58 22.47 0.56
C TRP A 50 5.05 22.30 -0.89
N LYS A 51 5.18 23.42 -1.61
CA LYS A 51 5.65 23.41 -2.99
C LYS A 51 7.09 22.94 -3.09
N GLU A 52 7.95 23.37 -2.18
CA GLU A 52 9.35 22.94 -2.13
C GLU A 52 9.45 21.44 -1.85
N LEU A 53 8.80 20.93 -0.80
CA LEU A 53 8.79 19.50 -0.47
C LEU A 53 8.25 18.64 -1.61
N THR A 54 7.15 19.06 -2.24
CA THR A 54 6.58 18.35 -3.40
C THR A 54 7.57 18.31 -4.55
N TYR A 55 8.30 19.41 -4.79
CA TYR A 55 9.30 19.49 -5.85
C TYR A 55 10.51 18.59 -5.56
N GLU A 56 10.95 18.51 -4.30
CA GLU A 56 12.01 17.60 -3.86
C GLU A 56 11.63 16.13 -4.11
N GLU A 57 10.40 15.72 -3.78
CA GLU A 57 9.90 14.36 -4.05
C GLU A 57 9.86 14.01 -5.54
N VAL A 58 9.53 14.99 -6.39
CA VAL A 58 9.56 14.80 -7.86
C VAL A 58 10.98 14.56 -8.36
N ILE A 59 11.98 15.27 -7.81
CA ILE A 59 13.38 15.11 -8.20
C ILE A 59 13.99 13.82 -7.63
N SER A 60 13.61 13.44 -6.41
CA SER A 60 14.14 12.26 -5.70
C SER A 60 13.56 10.95 -6.23
N PHE A 61 12.44 11.01 -6.97
CA PHE A 61 11.76 9.84 -7.51
C PHE A 61 12.70 8.95 -8.34
N LYS A 62 12.68 7.65 -8.02
CA LYS A 62 13.37 6.61 -8.77
C LYS A 62 12.33 5.70 -9.39
N ALA A 63 12.36 5.59 -10.72
CA ALA A 63 11.48 4.67 -11.42
C ALA A 63 11.72 3.24 -10.93
N PRO A 64 10.65 2.44 -10.70
CA PRO A 64 10.81 1.05 -10.34
C PRO A 64 11.53 0.32 -11.47
N GLU A 65 12.45 -0.57 -11.12
CA GLU A 65 13.04 -1.50 -12.09
C GLU A 65 11.94 -2.44 -12.55
N LEU A 66 11.50 -2.34 -13.81
CA LEU A 66 10.51 -3.24 -14.38
C LEU A 66 11.19 -4.60 -14.66
N PRO A 67 10.76 -5.70 -14.03
CA PRO A 67 11.17 -7.02 -14.46
C PRO A 67 10.45 -7.35 -15.78
N MET A 68 11.22 -7.64 -16.83
CA MET A 68 10.74 -7.99 -18.17
C MET A 68 10.11 -9.39 -18.28
N ASP A 69 9.77 -10.05 -17.16
CA ASP A 69 9.55 -11.52 -17.13
C ASP A 69 8.14 -11.96 -16.67
N GLY A 70 7.16 -11.04 -16.59
CA GLY A 70 5.83 -11.33 -16.01
C GLY A 70 4.62 -11.15 -16.91
N LEU A 71 4.79 -10.80 -18.20
CA LEU A 71 3.66 -10.69 -19.14
C LEU A 71 3.54 -11.95 -19.98
N GLU A 72 3.22 -13.08 -19.34
CA GLU A 72 2.51 -14.16 -20.04
C GLU A 72 1.10 -13.66 -20.32
N ILE A 73 0.92 -13.01 -21.47
CA ILE A 73 -0.39 -12.81 -22.07
C ILE A 73 -0.82 -14.20 -22.55
N GLU A 74 -1.62 -14.93 -21.75
CA GLU A 74 -2.29 -16.10 -22.26
C GLU A 74 -3.21 -15.69 -23.44
N PRO A 75 -3.25 -16.50 -24.53
CA PRO A 75 -3.89 -16.13 -25.80
C PRO A 75 -5.42 -16.00 -25.74
#